data_AF-A0A356SE58-F1
#
_entry.id   AF-A0A356SE58-F1
#
_cell.length_a   1.000
_cell.length_b   1.000
_cell.length_c   1.000
_cell.angle_alpha   90.00
_cell.angle_beta   90.00
_cell.angle_gamma   90.00
#
_symmetry.space_group_name_H-M   'P 1'
#
loop_
_entity.id
_entity.type
_entity.pdbx_description
1 polymer ?
#
loop_
_entity_poly.entity_id
_entity_poly.type
_entity_poly.pdbx_seq_one_letter_code
_entity_poly.pdbx_strand_id
1 'polypeptide(L)'
;MNMMQIDPQFTGYLREPPGLSYTNPEDSWFTQRLVSSLEVLLGRNKIEAVYYSLKRRELDVRSFFAEALKEARISVEFDAERLTAIPETGPLMFVANHPFGVVDGIVLCDLALKARGDLRILLNSLLCQDRELAPYFLPIDFEETKTAVKTNIRSKQLANEYLAQDIPVLIF
;
A
#
# COMPACT_ATOMS: atom_id res chain seq x y z
N MET A 1 -17.34 2.54 15.40
CA MET A 1 -16.01 2.61 14.77
C MET A 1 -15.21 1.44 15.28
N ASN A 2 -15.18 0.33 14.54
CA ASN A 2 -14.32 -0.79 14.89
C ASN A 2 -12.89 -0.36 14.56
N MET A 3 -12.02 -0.23 15.56
CA MET A 3 -10.60 0.01 15.31
C MET A 3 -10.13 -1.11 14.39
N MET A 4 -9.69 -0.78 13.18
CA MET A 4 -9.19 -1.78 12.25
C MET A 4 -7.96 -2.43 12.89
N GLN A 5 -8.15 -3.62 13.44
CA GLN A 5 -7.13 -4.32 14.20
C GLN A 5 -6.16 -4.93 13.20
N ILE A 6 -4.90 -4.48 13.25
CA ILE A 6 -3.83 -5.08 12.44
C ILE A 6 -3.71 -6.54 12.86
N ASP A 7 -3.69 -7.45 11.89
CA ASP A 7 -3.51 -8.87 12.18
C ASP A 7 -2.18 -9.05 12.92
N PRO A 8 -2.15 -9.76 14.07
CA PRO A 8 -0.93 -9.94 14.86
C PRO A 8 0.25 -10.46 14.04
N GLN A 9 -0.02 -11.26 13.01
CA GLN A 9 1.00 -11.82 12.12
C GLN A 9 1.71 -10.75 11.27
N PHE A 10 1.09 -9.58 11.08
CA PHE A 10 1.63 -8.49 10.25
C PHE A 10 2.35 -7.42 11.06
N THR A 11 2.20 -7.42 12.38
CA THR A 11 2.87 -6.46 13.29
C THR A 11 4.39 -6.45 13.12
N GLY A 12 4.99 -7.59 12.75
CA GLY A 12 6.43 -7.72 12.54
C GLY A 12 6.99 -6.88 11.39
N TYR A 13 6.15 -6.41 10.47
CA TYR A 13 6.58 -5.57 9.34
C TYR A 13 6.55 -4.07 9.66
N LEU A 14 5.86 -3.67 10.74
CA LEU A 14 5.72 -2.26 11.12
C LEU A 14 7.05 -1.68 11.60
N ARG A 15 7.32 -0.42 11.24
CA ARG A 15 8.51 0.32 11.67
C ARG A 15 8.15 1.75 12.07
N GLU A 16 8.83 2.27 13.11
CA GLU A 16 8.73 3.67 13.55
C GLU A 16 10.14 4.29 13.63
N PRO A 17 10.53 5.22 12.73
CA PRO A 17 9.76 5.71 11.58
C PRO A 17 9.70 4.69 10.43
N PRO A 18 8.65 4.72 9.59
CA PRO A 18 8.60 3.92 8.36
C PRO A 18 9.68 4.40 7.39
N GLY A 19 10.39 3.45 6.79
CA GLY A 19 11.47 3.70 5.83
C GLY A 19 11.03 3.38 4.40
N LEU A 20 11.30 4.33 3.48
CA LEU A 20 11.10 4.16 2.04
C LEU A 20 12.42 3.72 1.37
N SER A 21 12.88 2.51 1.72
CA SER A 21 14.14 1.94 1.21
C SER A 21 13.92 0.50 0.78
N TYR A 22 14.56 0.11 -0.32
CA TYR A 22 14.58 -1.29 -0.79
C TYR A 22 15.67 -2.13 -0.10
N THR A 23 16.50 -1.54 0.74
CA THR A 23 17.56 -2.26 1.46
C THR A 23 16.98 -3.23 2.49
N ASN A 24 17.38 -4.49 2.41
CA ASN A 24 17.09 -5.50 3.43
C ASN A 24 18.19 -5.44 4.53
N PRO A 25 17.84 -5.58 5.82
CA PRO A 25 18.83 -5.76 6.88
C PRO A 25 19.88 -6.85 6.63
N GLU A 26 19.54 -7.88 5.84
CA GLU A 26 20.43 -8.99 5.46
C GLU A 26 21.45 -8.61 4.35
N ASP A 27 21.29 -7.45 3.71
CA ASP A 27 22.21 -7.01 2.64
C ASP A 27 23.61 -6.68 3.17
N SER A 28 24.64 -6.96 2.38
CA SER A 28 26.00 -6.53 2.69
C SER A 28 26.10 -5.01 2.84
N TRP A 29 26.93 -4.54 3.76
CA TRP A 29 27.10 -3.11 4.06
C TRP A 29 27.48 -2.28 2.83
N PHE A 30 28.24 -2.85 1.88
CA PHE A 30 28.57 -2.20 0.62
C PHE A 30 27.32 -2.03 -0.27
N THR A 31 26.50 -3.06 -0.38
CA THR A 31 25.24 -3.07 -1.14
C THR A 31 24.27 -2.03 -0.57
N GLN A 32 24.09 -2.02 0.76
CA GLN A 32 23.25 -1.03 1.42
C GLN A 32 23.70 0.40 1.15
N ARG A 33 25.03 0.64 1.17
CA ARG A 33 25.59 1.98 0.94
C ARG A 33 25.49 2.43 -0.51
N LEU A 34 25.66 1.53 -1.48
CA LEU A 34 25.43 1.81 -2.90
C LEU A 34 23.95 2.09 -3.20
N VAL A 35 23.05 1.21 -2.75
CA VAL A 35 21.59 1.37 -2.94
C VAL A 35 21.11 2.67 -2.31
N SER A 36 21.48 2.94 -1.05
CA SER A 36 21.07 4.17 -0.37
C SER A 36 21.61 5.44 -1.06
N SER A 37 22.82 5.38 -1.63
CA SER A 37 23.38 6.51 -2.40
C SER A 37 22.63 6.74 -3.70
N LEU A 38 22.26 5.66 -4.41
CA LEU A 38 21.47 5.72 -5.64
C LEU A 38 20.04 6.22 -5.35
N GLU A 39 19.40 5.73 -4.29
CA GLU A 39 18.06 6.17 -3.89
C GLU A 39 18.04 7.66 -3.56
N VAL A 40 19.03 8.17 -2.83
CA VAL A 40 19.13 9.61 -2.54
C VAL A 40 19.32 10.41 -3.82
N LEU A 41 20.21 9.95 -4.73
CA LEU A 41 20.45 10.60 -6.01
C LEU A 41 19.18 10.61 -6.90
N LEU A 42 18.43 9.50 -6.91
CA LEU A 42 17.19 9.34 -7.67
C LEU A 42 15.99 10.05 -7.03
N GLY A 43 16.15 10.60 -5.82
CA GLY A 43 15.18 11.51 -5.22
C GLY A 43 14.39 10.95 -4.04
N ARG A 44 14.88 9.94 -3.32
CA ARG A 44 14.26 9.46 -2.06
C ARG A 44 13.92 10.61 -1.11
N ASN A 45 14.81 11.59 -0.96
CA ASN A 45 14.58 12.77 -0.13
C ASN A 45 13.34 13.58 -0.55
N LYS A 46 13.04 13.65 -1.87
CA LYS A 46 11.84 14.35 -2.36
C LYS A 46 10.58 13.56 -2.04
N ILE A 47 10.63 12.24 -2.21
CA ILE A 47 9.50 11.34 -1.91
C ILE A 47 9.20 11.36 -0.40
N GLU A 48 10.23 11.22 0.44
CA GLU A 48 10.10 11.32 1.89
C GLU A 48 9.56 12.69 2.32
N ALA A 49 10.03 13.78 1.70
CA ALA A 49 9.51 15.11 2.00
C ALA A 49 8.00 15.22 1.71
N VAL A 50 7.53 14.69 0.58
CA VAL A 50 6.09 14.64 0.26
C VAL A 50 5.35 13.79 1.29
N TYR A 51 5.82 12.57 1.56
CA TYR A 51 5.21 11.65 2.52
C TYR A 51 5.09 12.26 3.93
N TYR A 52 6.18 12.80 4.48
CA TYR A 52 6.16 13.44 5.80
C TYR A 52 5.34 14.73 5.81
N SER A 53 5.25 15.45 4.68
CA SER A 53 4.35 16.61 4.57
C SER A 53 2.88 16.23 4.69
N LEU A 54 2.48 15.08 4.13
CA LEU A 54 1.12 14.54 4.21
C LEU A 54 0.83 14.01 5.62
N LYS A 55 1.77 13.28 6.22
CA LYS A 55 1.63 12.77 7.60
C LYS A 55 1.41 13.87 8.63
N ARG A 56 2.09 15.01 8.49
CA ARG A 56 1.87 16.18 9.37
C ARG A 56 0.49 16.80 9.25
N ARG A 57 -0.29 16.48 8.22
CA ARG A 57 -1.66 17.01 8.02
C ARG A 57 -2.74 16.13 8.65
N GLU A 58 -2.39 15.00 9.28
CA GLU A 58 -3.33 14.07 9.95
C GLU A 58 -4.56 13.76 9.07
N LEU A 59 -4.33 13.50 7.79
CA LEU A 59 -5.38 13.26 6.81
C LEU A 59 -6.09 11.92 7.07
N ASP A 60 -7.40 11.90 6.85
CA ASP A 60 -8.12 10.64 6.71
C ASP A 60 -7.59 9.85 5.51
N VAL A 61 -7.55 8.52 5.61
CA VAL A 61 -7.01 7.65 4.57
C VAL A 61 -7.74 7.82 3.24
N ARG A 62 -9.04 8.15 3.30
CA ARG A 62 -9.85 8.49 2.11
C ARG A 62 -9.29 9.66 1.31
N SER A 63 -8.68 10.63 1.99
CA SER A 63 -8.09 11.83 1.38
C SER A 63 -6.58 11.69 1.19
N PHE A 64 -5.93 10.76 1.89
CA PHE A 64 -4.48 10.56 1.86
C PHE A 64 -3.96 10.31 0.44
N PHE A 65 -4.55 9.35 -0.29
CA PHE A 65 -4.08 9.00 -1.64
C PHE A 65 -4.34 10.11 -2.66
N ALA A 66 -5.50 10.77 -2.59
CA ALA A 66 -5.83 11.91 -3.44
C ALA A 66 -4.85 13.09 -3.24
N GLU A 67 -4.57 13.45 -1.98
CA GLU A 67 -3.62 14.52 -1.68
C GLU A 67 -2.18 14.09 -2.00
N ALA A 68 -1.83 12.80 -1.89
CA ALA A 68 -0.53 12.30 -2.32
C ALA A 68 -0.29 12.51 -3.83
N LEU A 69 -1.27 12.20 -4.68
CA LEU A 69 -1.19 12.44 -6.12
C LEU A 69 -1.06 13.94 -6.43
N LYS A 70 -1.81 14.78 -5.71
CA LYS A 70 -1.79 16.24 -5.88
C LYS A 70 -0.46 16.86 -5.48
N GLU A 71 0.11 16.49 -4.33
CA GLU A 71 1.44 16.95 -3.90
C GLU A 71 2.55 16.45 -4.84
N ALA A 72 2.39 15.22 -5.36
CA ALA A 72 3.28 14.66 -6.39
C ALA A 72 3.09 15.27 -7.78
N ARG A 73 2.08 16.15 -7.97
CA ARG A 73 1.70 16.76 -9.26
C ARG A 73 1.37 15.73 -10.34
N ILE A 74 0.74 14.63 -9.94
CA ILE A 74 0.29 13.56 -10.83
C ILE A 74 -1.19 13.78 -11.14
N SER A 75 -1.52 13.88 -12.43
CA SER A 75 -2.90 13.93 -12.90
C SER A 75 -3.31 12.55 -13.40
N VAL A 76 -4.43 12.03 -12.90
CA VAL A 76 -4.97 10.73 -13.29
C VAL A 76 -6.16 10.97 -14.21
N GLU A 77 -6.09 10.42 -15.42
CA GLU A 77 -7.21 10.41 -16.35
C GLU A 77 -7.90 9.05 -16.29
N PHE A 78 -9.19 9.04 -15.99
CA PHE A 78 -10.01 7.84 -15.93
C PHE A 78 -11.45 8.17 -16.33
N ASP A 79 -12.20 7.16 -16.75
CA ASP A 79 -13.61 7.30 -17.07
C ASP A 79 -14.44 7.31 -15.77
N ALA A 80 -14.92 8.50 -15.40
CA ALA A 80 -15.70 8.70 -14.19
C ALA A 80 -17.05 7.98 -14.23
N GLU A 81 -17.69 7.89 -15.41
CA GLU A 81 -18.97 7.20 -15.57
C GLU A 81 -18.79 5.70 -15.30
N ARG A 82 -17.72 5.11 -15.83
CA ARG A 82 -17.36 3.69 -15.58
C ARG A 82 -17.07 3.43 -14.11
N LEU A 83 -16.40 4.35 -13.42
CA LEU A 83 -16.13 4.20 -11.99
C LEU A 83 -17.42 4.24 -11.17
N THR A 84 -18.33 5.17 -11.49
CA THR A 84 -19.65 5.26 -10.82
C THR A 84 -20.60 4.12 -11.18
N ALA A 85 -20.37 3.45 -12.31
CA ALA A 85 -21.16 2.29 -12.73
C ALA A 85 -20.80 1.00 -11.97
N ILE A 86 -19.71 1.00 -11.19
CA ILE A 86 -19.40 -0.12 -10.30
C ILE A 86 -20.59 -0.30 -9.32
N PRO A 87 -21.22 -1.49 -9.24
CA PRO A 87 -22.37 -1.74 -8.35
C PRO A 87 -22.05 -1.29 -6.94
N GLU A 88 -22.93 -0.72 -6.11
CA GLU A 88 -22.56 -0.20 -4.76
C GLU A 88 -22.24 -1.28 -3.70
N THR A 89 -22.73 -2.50 -3.90
CA THR A 89 -22.58 -3.62 -2.96
C THR A 89 -22.10 -4.87 -3.68
N GLY A 90 -21.72 -5.90 -2.91
CA GLY A 90 -21.18 -7.14 -3.43
C GLY A 90 -19.65 -7.13 -3.59
N PRO A 91 -19.05 -8.32 -3.78
CA PRO A 91 -17.61 -8.51 -3.84
C PRO A 91 -17.01 -7.80 -5.06
N LEU A 92 -15.94 -7.05 -4.83
CA LEU A 92 -15.24 -6.27 -5.85
C LEU A 92 -13.74 -6.50 -5.78
N MET A 93 -13.14 -6.87 -6.92
CA MET A 93 -11.68 -6.98 -7.06
C MET A 93 -11.18 -6.04 -8.14
N PHE A 94 -10.20 -5.21 -7.79
CA PHE A 94 -9.46 -4.39 -8.73
C PHE A 94 -8.20 -5.12 -9.15
N VAL A 95 -7.98 -5.24 -10.45
CA VAL A 95 -6.80 -5.88 -11.04
C VAL A 95 -6.18 -4.92 -12.04
N ALA A 96 -4.88 -4.64 -11.89
CA ALA A 96 -4.15 -3.78 -12.79
C ALA A 96 -2.74 -4.33 -13.02
N ASN A 97 -2.08 -3.89 -14.09
CA ASN A 97 -0.63 -4.05 -14.20
C ASN A 97 0.09 -3.04 -13.28
N HIS A 98 1.39 -3.22 -13.06
CA HIS A 98 2.19 -2.39 -12.15
C HIS A 98 3.51 -1.85 -12.73
N PRO A 99 3.48 -1.12 -13.87
CA PRO A 99 4.68 -0.64 -14.54
C PRO A 99 5.38 0.54 -13.82
N PHE A 100 4.67 1.34 -13.03
CA PHE A 100 5.18 2.55 -12.36
C PHE A 100 5.35 2.39 -10.85
N GLY A 101 5.12 1.19 -10.31
CA GLY A 101 5.38 0.90 -8.90
C GLY A 101 4.42 1.63 -7.97
N VAL A 102 4.95 2.24 -6.92
CA VAL A 102 4.16 2.90 -5.84
C VAL A 102 3.09 3.86 -6.38
N VAL A 103 3.32 4.55 -7.50
CA VAL A 103 2.34 5.44 -8.13
C VAL A 103 1.06 4.68 -8.53
N ASP A 104 1.18 3.51 -9.15
CA ASP A 104 0.03 2.68 -9.53
C ASP A 104 -0.76 2.25 -8.30
N GLY A 105 -0.05 1.93 -7.21
CA GLY A 105 -0.63 1.63 -5.90
C GLY A 105 -1.49 2.78 -5.38
N ILE A 106 -0.94 4.00 -5.39
CA ILE A 106 -1.64 5.21 -4.94
C ILE A 106 -2.88 5.49 -5.80
N VAL A 107 -2.74 5.38 -7.13
CA VAL A 107 -3.85 5.61 -8.07
C VAL A 107 -4.97 4.58 -7.85
N LEU A 108 -4.63 3.29 -7.77
CA LEU A 108 -5.62 2.24 -7.59
C LEU A 108 -6.34 2.37 -6.25
N CYS A 109 -5.62 2.74 -5.18
CA CYS A 109 -6.21 3.03 -3.88
C CYS A 109 -7.18 4.21 -3.92
N ASP A 110 -6.79 5.32 -4.56
CA ASP A 110 -7.67 6.49 -4.73
C ASP A 110 -8.96 6.14 -5.50
N LEU A 111 -8.85 5.36 -6.58
CA LEU A 111 -10.01 4.91 -7.35
C LEU A 111 -10.92 3.97 -6.55
N ALA A 112 -10.35 3.02 -5.79
CA ALA A 112 -11.13 2.12 -4.95
C ALA A 112 -11.85 2.85 -3.82
N LEU A 113 -11.20 3.83 -3.18
CA LEU A 113 -11.82 4.68 -2.17
C LEU A 113 -12.94 5.54 -2.75
N LYS A 114 -12.79 6.06 -3.98
CA LYS A 114 -13.86 6.77 -4.68
C LYS A 114 -15.04 5.87 -5.02
N ALA A 115 -14.79 4.60 -5.38
CA ALA A 115 -15.84 3.65 -5.74
C ALA A 115 -16.59 3.09 -4.51
N ARG A 116 -15.91 2.88 -3.38
CA ARG A 116 -16.42 2.06 -2.26
C ARG A 116 -16.14 2.60 -0.86
N GLY A 117 -15.27 3.60 -0.72
CA GLY A 117 -14.95 4.24 0.57
C GLY A 117 -14.12 3.38 1.54
N ASP A 118 -13.72 2.17 1.14
CA ASP A 118 -12.80 1.26 1.84
C ASP A 118 -12.06 0.38 0.82
N LEU A 119 -10.95 -0.23 1.23
CA LEU A 119 -10.15 -1.13 0.38
C LEU A 119 -9.22 -2.03 1.18
N ARG A 120 -8.74 -3.09 0.57
CA ARG A 120 -7.57 -3.86 1.01
C ARG A 120 -6.67 -4.11 -0.18
N ILE A 121 -5.37 -3.87 -0.05
CA ILE A 121 -4.43 -3.99 -1.17
C ILE A 121 -3.35 -5.02 -0.85
N LEU A 122 -3.12 -5.93 -1.80
CA LEU A 122 -2.01 -6.88 -1.74
C LEU A 122 -0.73 -6.16 -2.18
N LEU A 123 0.29 -6.17 -1.33
CA LEU A 123 1.59 -5.56 -1.62
C LEU A 123 2.72 -6.33 -0.95
N ASN A 124 3.94 -6.07 -1.41
CA ASN A 124 5.15 -6.65 -0.82
C ASN A 124 5.24 -6.29 0.67
N SER A 125 5.49 -7.28 1.52
CA SER A 125 5.60 -7.12 2.98
C SER A 125 6.60 -6.05 3.41
N LEU A 126 7.65 -5.79 2.62
CA LEU A 126 8.65 -4.75 2.87
C LEU A 126 8.06 -3.33 2.87
N LEU A 127 6.93 -3.11 2.19
CA LEU A 127 6.24 -1.82 2.14
C LEU A 127 5.22 -1.64 3.29
N CYS A 128 4.90 -2.71 4.02
CA CYS A 128 3.93 -2.72 5.12
C CYS A 128 4.50 -2.17 6.44
N GLN A 129 5.13 -0.99 6.40
CA GLN A 129 5.83 -0.42 7.55
C GLN A 129 4.99 0.60 8.33
N ASP A 130 4.10 1.31 7.64
CA ASP A 130 3.32 2.41 8.20
C ASP A 130 2.12 1.90 9.01
N ARG A 131 2.08 2.21 10.30
CA ARG A 131 1.03 1.75 11.22
C ARG A 131 -0.37 2.28 10.91
N GLU A 132 -0.49 3.49 10.34
CA GLU A 132 -1.80 4.06 10.00
C GLU A 132 -2.37 3.43 8.73
N LEU A 133 -1.50 3.03 7.80
CA LEU A 133 -1.90 2.43 6.53
C LEU A 133 -1.95 0.89 6.60
N ALA A 134 -1.24 0.28 7.54
CA ALA A 134 -1.19 -1.16 7.74
C ALA A 134 -2.55 -1.87 7.79
N PRO A 135 -3.63 -1.29 8.35
CA PRO A 135 -4.94 -1.95 8.31
C PRO A 135 -5.52 -2.14 6.91
N TYR A 136 -5.03 -1.39 5.92
CA TYR A 136 -5.43 -1.49 4.51
C TYR A 136 -4.55 -2.47 3.72
N PHE A 137 -3.47 -2.97 4.30
CA PHE A 137 -2.46 -3.75 3.61
C PHE A 137 -2.61 -5.25 3.86
N LEU A 138 -2.44 -6.03 2.80
CA LEU A 138 -2.34 -7.48 2.81
C LEU A 138 -0.92 -7.86 2.37
N PRO A 139 0.01 -8.09 3.30
CA PRO A 139 1.42 -8.33 2.98
C PRO A 139 1.61 -9.65 2.23
N ILE A 140 2.38 -9.61 1.16
CA ILE A 140 2.90 -10.77 0.45
C ILE A 140 4.41 -10.80 0.66
N ASP A 141 4.87 -11.87 1.27
CA ASP A 141 6.27 -12.12 1.60
C ASP A 141 6.88 -13.05 0.55
N PHE A 142 7.92 -12.56 -0.13
CA PHE A 142 8.58 -13.28 -1.22
C PHE A 142 9.81 -14.07 -0.77
N GLU A 143 10.14 -14.05 0.53
CA GLU A 143 11.22 -14.89 1.03
C GLU A 143 10.86 -16.38 0.94
N GLU A 144 11.86 -17.23 0.71
CA GLU A 144 11.67 -18.69 0.63
C GLU A 144 11.64 -19.35 2.02
N THR A 145 10.90 -18.75 2.96
CA THR A 145 10.83 -19.19 4.36
C THR A 145 9.45 -19.75 4.71
N LYS A 146 9.40 -20.65 5.71
CA LYS A 146 8.11 -21.18 6.21
C LYS A 146 7.20 -20.09 6.77
N THR A 147 7.80 -19.04 7.34
CA THR A 147 7.11 -17.85 7.85
C THR A 147 6.47 -17.07 6.71
N ALA A 148 7.20 -16.82 5.61
CA ALA A 148 6.68 -16.14 4.43
C ALA A 148 5.49 -16.88 3.81
N VAL A 149 5.59 -18.21 3.66
CA VAL A 149 4.47 -19.04 3.18
C VAL A 149 3.24 -18.90 4.08
N LYS A 150 3.44 -18.90 5.41
CA LYS A 150 2.35 -18.71 6.37
C LYS A 150 1.71 -17.32 6.25
N THR A 151 2.51 -16.27 6.03
CA THR A 151 2.02 -14.91 5.79
C THR A 151 1.18 -14.86 4.52
N ASN A 152 1.65 -15.43 3.43
CA ASN A 152 0.93 -15.43 2.15
C ASN A 152 -0.40 -16.18 2.22
N ILE A 153 -0.43 -17.32 2.91
CA ILE A 153 -1.68 -18.06 3.16
C ILE A 153 -2.65 -17.20 3.99
N ARG A 154 -2.17 -16.52 5.04
CA ARG A 154 -3.01 -15.65 5.87
C ARG A 154 -3.55 -14.45 5.09
N SER A 155 -2.71 -13.80 4.29
CA SER A 155 -3.13 -12.68 3.42
C SER A 155 -4.19 -13.11 2.41
N LYS A 156 -4.07 -14.31 1.83
CA LYS A 156 -5.12 -14.89 0.98
C LYS A 156 -6.43 -15.16 1.73
N GLN A 157 -6.36 -15.68 2.96
CA GLN A 157 -7.55 -15.90 3.79
C GLN A 157 -8.25 -14.58 4.08
N LEU A 158 -7.51 -13.57 4.54
CA LEU A 158 -8.03 -12.24 4.80
C LEU A 158 -8.62 -11.59 3.55
N ALA A 159 -7.99 -11.72 2.38
CA ALA A 159 -8.54 -11.22 1.13
C ALA A 159 -9.94 -11.80 0.86
N ASN A 160 -10.13 -13.11 1.04
CA ASN A 160 -11.44 -13.73 0.89
C ASN A 160 -12.44 -13.27 1.96
N GLU A 161 -12.00 -13.13 3.22
CA GLU A 161 -12.82 -12.62 4.31
C GLU A 161 -13.31 -11.19 4.04
N TYR A 162 -12.46 -10.33 3.48
CA TYR A 162 -12.79 -8.95 3.13
C TYR A 162 -13.69 -8.85 1.89
N LEU A 163 -13.44 -9.66 0.86
CA LEU A 163 -14.36 -9.76 -0.28
C LEU A 163 -15.76 -10.22 0.15
N ALA A 164 -15.84 -11.15 1.10
CA ALA A 164 -17.12 -11.61 1.66
C ALA A 164 -17.83 -10.55 2.53
N GLN A 165 -17.12 -9.51 2.95
CA GLN A 165 -17.63 -8.35 3.69
C GLN A 165 -17.90 -7.15 2.77
N ASP A 166 -17.92 -7.36 1.44
CA ASP A 166 -18.06 -6.32 0.41
C ASP A 166 -16.96 -5.24 0.44
N ILE A 167 -15.82 -5.53 1.07
CA ILE A 167 -14.65 -4.66 1.07
C ILE A 167 -13.81 -4.97 -0.19
N PRO A 168 -13.52 -3.96 -1.03
CA PRO A 168 -12.74 -4.16 -2.26
C PRO A 168 -11.34 -4.68 -1.98
N VAL A 169 -10.89 -5.62 -2.80
CA VAL A 169 -9.51 -6.11 -2.79
C VAL A 169 -8.77 -5.69 -4.06
N LEU A 170 -7.56 -5.16 -3.90
CA LEU A 170 -6.71 -4.66 -4.97
C LEU A 170 -5.51 -5.58 -5.14
N ILE A 171 -5.20 -5.94 -6.38
CA ILE A 171 -4.04 -6.75 -6.73
C ILE A 171 -3.41 -6.26 -8.04
N PHE A 172 -2.10 -6.50 -8.16
CA PHE A 172 -1.30 -6.26 -9.34
C PHE A 172 -0.74 -7.55 -9.93
#